data_AF-A0A519VY43-F1
#
_entry.id   AF-A0A519VY43-F1
#
_cell.length_a   1.000
_cell.length_b   1.000
_cell.length_c   1.000
_cell.angle_alpha   90.00
_cell.angle_beta   90.00
_cell.angle_gamma   90.00
#
_symmetry.space_group_name_H-M   'P 1'
#
loop_
_entity.id
_entity.type
_entity.pdbx_description
1 polymer ?
#
loop_
_entity_poly.entity_id
_entity_poly.type
_entity_poly.pdbx_seq_one_letter_code
_entity_poly.pdbx_strand_id
1 'polypeptide(L)'
;QAYAPGIGQFYNNSSFAFANYPVADLFVKGTLKRTNLFLNREEQINPNPTIGFQSALGFDYKISNRISVFSELEYRNVSVGGKDKELKKYDGTATVVLNATNTPAGSRALNLNDQSVGDREVNYHKTIKSGMNVKGAANYDPTKPSDELRSYINIGGLGLNVGLKIKI
;
A
#
# COMPACT_ATOMS: atom_id res chain seq x y z
N GLN A 1 -34.23 2.07 -26.85
CA GLN A 1 -33.20 1.60 -25.90
C GLN A 1 -31.93 1.35 -26.69
N ALA A 2 -30.86 2.09 -26.40
CA ALA A 2 -29.53 1.75 -26.87
C ALA A 2 -28.82 1.08 -25.68
N TYR A 3 -28.52 -0.21 -25.82
CA TYR A 3 -27.73 -0.97 -24.87
C TYR A 3 -26.34 -1.11 -25.50
N ALA A 4 -25.32 -0.60 -24.83
CA ALA A 4 -23.93 -0.73 -25.27
C ALA A 4 -23.16 -1.47 -24.17
N PRO A 5 -23.08 -2.82 -24.24
CA PRO A 5 -22.20 -3.57 -23.36
C PRO A 5 -20.76 -3.36 -23.83
N GLY A 6 -19.93 -2.80 -22.96
CA GLY A 6 -18.49 -2.70 -23.19
C GLY A 6 -17.77 -3.72 -22.33
N ILE A 7 -16.89 -4.53 -22.93
CA ILE A 7 -15.95 -5.39 -22.21
C ILE A 7 -14.55 -5.00 -22.65
N GLY A 8 -13.65 -4.77 -21.69
CA GLY A 8 -12.29 -4.32 -21.96
C GLY A 8 -11.27 -5.02 -21.07
N GLN A 9 -10.03 -5.08 -21.57
CA GLN A 9 -8.85 -5.42 -20.79
C GLN A 9 -8.04 -4.15 -20.57
N PHE A 10 -7.46 -4.01 -19.37
CA PHE A 10 -6.64 -2.85 -19.03
C PHE A 10 -5.34 -3.30 -18.37
N TYR A 11 -4.32 -2.45 -18.49
CA TYR A 11 -2.96 -2.69 -18.02
C TYR A 11 -2.65 -1.77 -16.83
N ASN A 12 -2.05 -2.31 -15.77
CA ASN A 12 -1.61 -1.52 -14.61
C ASN A 12 -0.13 -1.80 -14.27
N ASN A 13 0.65 -0.73 -14.10
CA ASN A 13 2.06 -0.74 -13.70
C ASN A 13 2.41 0.38 -12.70
N SER A 14 1.42 0.93 -11.97
CA SER A 14 1.63 2.07 -11.08
C SER A 14 2.05 1.61 -9.69
N SER A 15 3.17 2.12 -9.18
CA SER A 15 3.60 1.90 -7.80
C SER A 15 2.62 2.53 -6.80
N PHE A 16 2.55 1.94 -5.61
CA PHE A 16 1.70 2.41 -4.52
C PHE A 16 2.55 2.61 -3.26
N ALA A 17 2.27 3.70 -2.55
CA ALA A 17 2.93 4.06 -1.30
C ALA A 17 1.97 3.92 -0.13
N PHE A 18 2.41 3.30 0.95
CA PHE A 18 1.68 3.26 2.22
C PHE A 18 2.39 4.17 3.23
N ALA A 19 1.64 5.11 3.79
CA ALA A 19 2.09 5.96 4.88
C ALA A 19 1.31 5.63 6.18
N ASN A 20 2.06 5.65 7.29
CA ASN A 20 1.64 5.69 8.70
C ASN A 20 1.44 4.36 9.46
N TYR A 21 2.09 4.27 10.64
CA TYR A 21 1.88 3.28 11.72
C TYR A 21 2.21 3.91 13.11
N PRO A 22 1.70 3.37 14.24
CA PRO A 22 1.37 4.14 15.46
C PRO A 22 2.56 4.41 16.39
N VAL A 23 2.39 5.35 17.32
CA VAL A 23 3.28 5.56 18.47
C VAL A 23 3.31 4.29 19.31
N ALA A 24 4.50 3.70 19.49
CA ALA A 24 4.70 2.52 20.33
C ALA A 24 5.41 2.93 21.62
N ASP A 25 4.76 2.70 22.76
CA ASP A 25 5.34 2.85 24.08
C ASP A 25 5.82 1.49 24.60
N LEU A 26 7.14 1.37 24.82
CA LEU A 26 7.73 0.17 25.40
C LEU A 26 8.11 0.40 26.86
N PHE A 27 7.55 -0.44 27.75
CA PHE A 27 7.83 -0.43 29.20
C PHE A 27 8.63 -1.66 29.61
N VAL A 28 9.83 -1.47 30.18
CA VAL A 28 10.64 -2.56 30.73
C VAL A 28 10.51 -2.58 32.24
N LYS A 29 9.78 -3.56 32.81
CA LYS A 29 9.41 -3.63 34.24
C LYS A 29 10.58 -3.76 35.25
N GLY A 30 11.84 -3.78 34.82
CA GLY A 30 13.02 -3.82 35.69
C GLY A 30 13.80 -2.49 35.77
N THR A 31 13.40 -1.46 35.02
CA THR A 31 14.09 -0.17 34.99
C THR A 31 13.04 0.94 34.91
N LEU A 32 13.19 2.03 35.66
CA LEU A 32 12.30 3.21 35.60
C LEU A 32 12.50 4.01 34.29
N LYS A 33 12.57 3.36 33.14
CA LYS A 33 12.78 3.97 31.83
C LYS A 33 11.63 3.61 30.91
N ARG A 34 11.06 4.62 30.26
CA ARG A 34 10.08 4.51 29.17
C ARG A 34 10.76 4.99 27.89
N THR A 35 10.48 4.35 26.76
CA THR A 35 10.95 4.85 25.46
C THR A 35 9.74 5.24 24.62
N ASN A 36 9.69 6.51 24.19
CA ASN A 36 8.72 6.98 23.21
C ASN A 36 9.37 6.92 21.83
N LEU A 37 8.71 6.28 20.87
CA LEU A 37 9.13 6.24 19.48
C LEU A 37 8.11 6.95 18.60
N PHE A 38 8.54 8.02 17.95
CA PHE A 38 7.81 8.66 16.86
C PHE A 38 8.47 8.28 15.56
N LEU A 39 7.73 7.67 14.63
CA LEU A 39 8.30 7.18 13.38
C LEU A 39 7.39 7.52 12.20
N ASN A 40 7.96 8.20 11.21
CA ASN A 40 7.38 8.43 9.91
C ASN A 40 8.04 7.48 8.90
N ARG A 41 7.29 6.45 8.50
CA ARG A 41 7.75 5.39 7.60
C ARG A 41 6.91 5.43 6.33
N GLU A 42 7.57 5.39 5.18
CA GLU A 42 6.93 5.25 3.87
C GLU A 42 7.56 4.11 3.10
N GLU A 43 6.74 3.14 2.72
CA GLU A 43 7.13 2.03 1.86
C GLU A 43 6.46 2.17 0.51
N GLN A 44 7.25 2.03 -0.55
CA GLN A 44 6.78 1.98 -1.93
C GLN A 44 6.88 0.56 -2.44
N ILE A 45 5.77 0.02 -2.93
CA ILE A 45 5.74 -1.29 -3.56
C ILE A 45 5.66 -1.09 -5.07
N ASN A 46 6.57 -1.73 -5.79
CA ASN A 46 6.58 -1.75 -7.24
C ASN A 46 5.81 -2.99 -7.73
N PRO A 47 4.74 -2.81 -8.52
CA PRO A 47 3.91 -3.92 -8.97
C PRO A 47 4.55 -4.72 -10.10
N ASN A 48 4.05 -5.94 -10.30
CA ASN A 48 4.17 -6.60 -11.60
C ASN A 48 3.08 -6.08 -12.54
N PRO A 49 3.41 -5.89 -13.83
CA PRO A 49 2.42 -5.76 -14.89
C PRO A 49 1.33 -6.81 -14.77
N THR A 50 0.07 -6.37 -14.67
CA THR A 50 -1.08 -7.27 -14.51
C THR A 50 -2.20 -6.89 -15.46
N ILE A 51 -2.87 -7.90 -16.01
CA ILE A 51 -4.05 -7.77 -16.87
C ILE A 51 -5.30 -7.94 -16.00
N GLY A 52 -6.23 -7.00 -16.16
CA GLY A 52 -7.52 -6.99 -15.49
C GLY A 52 -8.71 -7.11 -16.44
N PHE A 53 -9.89 -7.20 -15.86
CA PHE A 53 -11.17 -7.18 -16.57
C PHE A 53 -11.98 -5.95 -16.18
N GLN A 54 -12.55 -5.27 -17.17
CA GLN A 54 -13.57 -4.25 -16.96
C GLN A 54 -14.81 -4.53 -17.83
N SER A 55 -15.98 -4.19 -17.31
CA SER A 55 -17.23 -4.20 -18.04
C SER A 55 -18.07 -2.99 -17.69
N ALA A 56 -18.81 -2.47 -18.66
CA ALA A 56 -19.77 -1.38 -18.45
C ALA A 56 -21.11 -1.70 -19.10
N LEU A 57 -22.19 -1.27 -18.44
CA LEU A 57 -23.58 -1.40 -18.87
C LEU A 57 -24.24 -0.02 -18.83
N GLY A 58 -24.58 0.51 -20.01
CA GLY A 58 -25.23 1.81 -20.16
C GLY A 58 -26.73 1.70 -20.49
N PHE A 59 -27.52 2.61 -19.92
CA PHE A 59 -28.93 2.84 -20.22
C PHE A 59 -29.14 4.31 -20.59
N ASP A 60 -29.88 4.57 -21.67
CA ASP A 60 -30.32 5.92 -22.07
C ASP A 60 -31.83 5.93 -22.24
N TYR A 61 -32.50 6.84 -21.52
CA TYR A 61 -33.95 7.00 -21.52
C TYR A 61 -34.33 8.45 -21.85
N LYS A 62 -35.06 8.63 -22.96
CA LYS A 62 -35.61 9.94 -23.34
C LYS A 62 -36.80 10.29 -22.46
N ILE A 63 -36.70 11.40 -21.74
CA ILE A 63 -37.82 11.99 -20.99
C ILE A 63 -38.65 12.89 -21.92
N SER A 64 -37.99 13.64 -22.80
CA SER A 64 -38.65 14.50 -23.79
C SER A 64 -37.83 14.60 -25.08
N ASN A 65 -38.33 15.35 -26.06
CA ASN A 65 -37.61 15.60 -27.32
C ASN A 65 -36.27 16.33 -27.14
N ARG A 66 -36.05 16.97 -25.98
CA ARG A 66 -34.84 17.74 -25.67
C ARG A 66 -34.09 17.26 -24.42
N ILE A 67 -34.63 16.30 -23.67
CA ILE A 67 -34.03 15.83 -22.41
C ILE A 67 -34.00 14.30 -22.39
N SER A 68 -32.83 13.71 -22.14
CA SER A 68 -32.70 12.29 -21.77
C SER A 68 -31.91 12.11 -20.48
N VAL A 69 -32.22 11.05 -19.75
CA VAL A 69 -31.40 10.54 -18.64
C VAL A 69 -30.51 9.44 -19.19
N PHE A 70 -29.26 9.41 -18.76
CA PHE A 70 -28.41 8.25 -18.92
C PHE A 70 -27.96 7.73 -17.56
N SER A 71 -27.79 6.43 -17.46
CA SER A 71 -27.11 5.76 -16.36
C SER A 71 -26.10 4.75 -16.91
N GLU A 72 -24.97 4.60 -16.25
CA GLU A 72 -23.93 3.65 -16.62
C GLU A 72 -23.40 2.97 -15.37
N LEU A 73 -23.43 1.64 -15.37
CA LEU A 73 -22.84 0.80 -14.34
C LEU A 73 -21.50 0.27 -14.85
N GLU A 74 -20.44 0.47 -14.09
CA GLU A 74 -19.11 -0.02 -14.40
C GLU A 74 -18.67 -1.05 -13.36
N TYR A 75 -18.01 -2.12 -13.80
CA TYR A 75 -17.32 -3.09 -12.96
C TYR A 75 -15.89 -3.22 -13.43
N ARG A 76 -14.96 -3.22 -12.48
CA ARG A 76 -13.54 -3.48 -12.73
C ARG A 76 -12.99 -4.44 -11.70
N ASN A 77 -12.14 -5.35 -12.14
CA ASN A 77 -11.36 -6.22 -11.27
C ASN A 77 -9.98 -6.49 -11.85
N VAL A 78 -8.93 -6.18 -11.09
CA VAL A 78 -7.56 -6.64 -11.38
C VAL A 78 -6.86 -6.98 -10.08
N SER A 79 -6.06 -8.05 -10.07
CA SER A 79 -5.24 -8.44 -8.91
C SER A 79 -3.78 -8.20 -9.21
N VAL A 80 -3.20 -7.14 -8.64
CA VAL A 80 -1.81 -6.74 -8.90
C VAL A 80 -0.90 -7.31 -7.81
N GLY A 81 0.05 -8.15 -8.22
CA GLY A 81 1.05 -8.70 -7.31
C GLY A 81 2.30 -7.83 -7.23
N GLY A 82 2.81 -7.57 -6.03
CA GLY A 82 4.08 -6.87 -5.83
C GLY A 82 5.27 -7.60 -6.46
N LYS A 83 6.21 -6.86 -7.03
CA LYS A 83 7.50 -7.36 -7.54
C LYS A 83 8.58 -7.19 -6.47
N ASP A 84 8.70 -5.98 -5.97
CA ASP A 84 9.65 -5.59 -4.94
C ASP A 84 9.06 -4.43 -4.12
N LYS A 85 9.68 -4.17 -2.97
CA LYS A 85 9.31 -3.08 -2.07
C LYS A 85 10.57 -2.36 -1.60
N GLU A 86 10.47 -1.04 -1.53
CA GLU A 86 11.53 -0.16 -1.09
C GLU A 86 11.04 0.78 0.02
N LEU A 87 11.83 0.91 1.07
CA LEU A 87 11.63 1.89 2.13
C LEU A 87 12.15 3.25 1.65
N LYS A 88 11.24 4.16 1.32
CA LYS A 88 11.57 5.50 0.82
C LYS A 88 11.79 6.51 1.93
N LYS A 89 11.11 6.33 3.06
CA LYS A 89 11.19 7.24 4.20
C LYS A 89 11.25 6.48 5.50
N TYR A 90 12.16 6.90 6.36
CA TYR A 90 12.28 6.40 7.72
C TYR A 90 12.81 7.53 8.59
N ASP A 91 11.94 8.44 9.01
CA ASP A 91 12.32 9.59 9.82
C ASP A 91 11.63 9.48 11.17
N GLY A 92 12.40 9.40 12.24
CA GLY A 92 11.83 9.24 13.56
C GLY A 92 12.71 9.76 14.67
N THR A 93 12.15 9.81 15.87
CA THR A 93 12.87 10.18 17.08
C THR A 93 12.57 9.15 18.15
N ALA A 94 13.62 8.52 18.66
CA ALA A 94 13.55 7.65 19.83
C ALA A 94 13.98 8.46 21.06
N THR A 95 13.05 8.71 21.98
CA THR A 95 13.31 9.44 23.22
C THR A 95 13.19 8.49 24.40
N VAL A 96 14.28 8.33 25.15
CA VAL A 96 14.26 7.61 26.42
C VAL A 96 13.91 8.61 27.52
N VAL A 97 12.93 8.27 28.35
CA VAL A 97 12.44 9.08 29.46
C VAL A 97 12.65 8.30 30.76
N LEU A 98 13.24 8.93 31.79
CA LEU A 98 13.23 8.35 33.13
C LEU A 98 11.86 8.60 33.77
N ASN A 99 11.16 7.53 34.12
CA ASN A 99 9.82 7.58 34.72
C ASN A 99 9.79 8.28 36.08
N ALA A 100 10.92 8.32 36.81
CA ALA A 100 10.99 8.95 38.12
C ALA A 100 10.82 10.49 38.08
N THR A 101 11.18 11.13 36.97
CA THR A 101 11.20 12.61 36.85
C THR A 101 10.53 13.15 35.59
N ASN A 102 10.02 12.26 34.71
CA ASN A 102 9.57 12.60 33.35
C ASN A 102 10.61 13.38 32.51
N THR A 103 11.89 13.30 32.89
CA THR A 103 12.97 14.00 32.20
C THR A 103 13.48 13.14 31.04
N PRO A 104 13.66 13.69 29.82
CA PRO A 104 14.36 13.00 28.75
C PRO A 104 15.78 12.61 29.18
N ALA A 105 16.05 11.31 29.19
CA ALA A 105 17.38 10.74 29.46
C ALA A 105 18.32 10.90 28.25
N GLY A 106 17.73 11.01 27.06
CA GLY A 106 18.42 11.10 25.79
C GLY A 106 17.45 10.94 24.63
N SER A 107 17.80 11.49 23.48
CA SER A 107 17.03 11.38 22.24
C SER A 107 17.97 11.08 21.08
N ARG A 108 17.54 10.19 20.20
CA ARG A 108 18.24 9.85 18.95
C ARG A 108 17.31 10.05 17.77
N ALA A 109 17.77 10.82 16.79
CA ALA A 109 17.15 10.84 15.47
C ALA A 109 17.43 9.52 14.75
N LEU A 110 16.39 8.96 14.15
CA LEU A 110 16.42 7.79 13.29
C LEU A 110 16.18 8.25 11.86
N ASN A 111 17.02 7.79 10.94
CA ASN A 111 16.93 8.09 9.52
C ASN A 111 17.02 6.81 8.68
N LEU A 112 16.81 6.92 7.38
CA LEU A 112 16.87 5.79 6.44
C LEU A 112 18.22 5.08 6.39
N ASN A 113 19.33 5.77 6.66
CA ASN A 113 20.67 5.16 6.67
C ASN A 113 20.92 4.34 7.94
N ASP A 114 20.12 4.50 8.99
CA ASP A 114 20.16 3.63 10.17
C ASP A 114 19.53 2.25 9.92
N GLN A 115 18.86 2.06 8.78
CA GLN A 115 18.19 0.81 8.42
C GLN A 115 19.11 -0.08 7.58
N SER A 116 19.09 -1.38 7.87
CA SER A 116 19.83 -2.38 7.10
C SER A 116 19.26 -2.50 5.68
N VAL A 117 20.03 -3.03 4.72
CA VAL A 117 19.54 -3.26 3.35
C VAL A 117 18.32 -4.18 3.38
N GLY A 118 18.34 -5.23 4.20
CA GLY A 118 17.19 -6.14 4.34
C GLY A 118 15.95 -5.50 4.96
N ASP A 119 16.07 -4.38 5.68
CA ASP A 119 14.93 -3.59 6.16
C ASP A 119 14.44 -2.56 5.13
N ARG A 120 15.31 -2.15 4.21
CA ARG A 120 15.01 -1.15 3.18
C ARG A 120 14.49 -1.76 1.89
N GLU A 121 14.93 -2.96 1.55
CA GLU A 121 14.68 -3.58 0.25
C GLU A 121 14.12 -4.99 0.45
N VAL A 122 13.04 -5.28 -0.26
CA VAL A 122 12.36 -6.58 -0.23
C VAL A 122 12.08 -7.07 -1.64
N ASN A 123 12.41 -8.33 -1.91
CA ASN A 123 12.03 -9.05 -3.12
C ASN A 123 10.81 -9.94 -2.86
N TYR A 124 9.78 -9.83 -3.71
CA TYR A 124 8.56 -10.62 -3.56
C TYR A 124 8.54 -11.90 -4.40
N HIS A 125 8.37 -13.03 -3.72
CA HIS A 125 8.30 -14.36 -4.32
C HIS A 125 6.92 -14.99 -4.17
N LYS A 126 6.52 -15.81 -5.14
CA LYS A 126 5.28 -16.61 -5.03
C LYS A 126 5.42 -17.76 -4.03
N THR A 127 6.65 -18.18 -3.74
CA THR A 127 6.96 -19.29 -2.85
C THR A 127 8.31 -19.04 -2.21
N ILE A 128 8.42 -19.31 -0.91
CA ILE A 128 9.69 -19.26 -0.18
C ILE A 128 10.35 -20.63 -0.22
N LYS A 129 11.66 -20.66 -0.51
CA LYS A 129 12.48 -21.88 -0.58
C LYS A 129 13.65 -21.78 0.38
N SER A 130 14.23 -22.93 0.71
CA SER A 130 15.49 -23.00 1.45
C SER A 130 16.58 -22.20 0.72
N GLY A 131 17.37 -21.42 1.47
CA GLY A 131 18.44 -20.55 0.95
C GLY A 131 18.01 -19.12 0.58
N MET A 132 16.72 -18.80 0.63
CA MET A 132 16.25 -17.41 0.49
C MET A 132 16.57 -16.59 1.75
N ASN A 133 16.77 -15.28 1.58
CA ASN A 133 17.13 -14.34 2.63
C ASN A 133 15.89 -13.88 3.42
N VAL A 134 15.24 -14.81 4.10
CA VAL A 134 14.00 -14.55 4.84
C VAL A 134 14.34 -14.05 6.24
N LYS A 135 13.73 -12.94 6.64
CA LYS A 135 13.91 -12.39 7.98
C LYS A 135 13.49 -13.38 9.06
N GLY A 136 14.38 -13.66 10.01
CA GLY A 136 14.17 -14.68 11.06
C GLY A 136 14.71 -16.07 10.72
N ALA A 137 15.21 -16.31 9.50
CA ALA A 137 15.96 -17.53 9.19
C ALA A 137 17.37 -17.52 9.80
N ALA A 138 17.92 -18.70 10.08
CA ALA A 138 19.25 -18.84 10.72
C ALA A 138 20.39 -18.22 9.88
N ASN A 139 20.24 -18.22 8.56
CA ASN A 139 21.20 -17.69 7.59
C ASN A 139 20.80 -16.32 7.03
N TYR A 140 19.95 -15.58 7.73
CA TYR A 140 19.54 -14.24 7.31
C TYR A 140 20.73 -13.27 7.28
N ASP A 141 20.85 -12.57 6.16
CA ASP A 141 21.90 -11.58 5.89
C ASP A 141 21.26 -10.18 5.75
N PRO A 142 21.42 -9.30 6.76
CA PRO A 142 20.82 -7.96 6.73
C PRO A 142 21.45 -7.01 5.70
N THR A 143 22.56 -7.40 5.06
CA THR A 143 23.24 -6.59 4.05
C THR A 143 22.68 -6.80 2.63
N LYS A 144 21.73 -7.72 2.49
CA LYS A 144 21.04 -8.03 1.23
C LYS A 144 19.54 -7.77 1.35
N PRO A 145 18.83 -7.55 0.24
CA PRO A 145 17.37 -7.45 0.25
C PRO A 145 16.74 -8.67 0.91
N SER A 146 15.67 -8.45 1.68
CA SER A 146 14.91 -9.54 2.29
C SER A 146 14.02 -10.23 1.25
N ASP A 147 13.80 -11.52 1.40
CA ASP A 147 12.83 -12.27 0.59
C ASP A 147 11.53 -12.45 1.35
N GLU A 148 10.42 -12.00 0.77
CA GLU A 148 9.08 -12.11 1.36
C GLU A 148 8.08 -12.78 0.40
N LEU A 149 7.01 -13.34 0.96
CA LEU A 149 5.88 -13.80 0.16
C LEU A 149 5.18 -12.61 -0.50
N ARG A 150 4.83 -12.78 -1.77
CA ARG A 150 4.17 -11.76 -2.56
C ARG A 150 2.81 -11.39 -2.00
N SER A 151 2.65 -10.10 -1.70
CA SER A 151 1.34 -9.50 -1.45
C SER A 151 0.63 -9.16 -2.76
N TYR A 152 -0.68 -9.38 -2.78
CA TYR A 152 -1.55 -9.03 -3.89
C TYR A 152 -2.54 -7.96 -3.42
N ILE A 153 -2.74 -6.95 -4.26
CA ILE A 153 -3.75 -5.94 -4.07
C ILE A 153 -4.79 -6.11 -5.16
N ASN A 154 -6.04 -6.30 -4.78
CA ASN A 154 -7.13 -6.26 -5.73
C ASN A 154 -7.53 -4.79 -5.94
N ILE A 155 -7.37 -4.31 -7.18
CA ILE A 155 -7.90 -3.03 -7.61
C ILE A 155 -9.20 -3.35 -8.33
N GLY A 156 -10.29 -3.28 -7.58
CA GLY A 156 -11.62 -3.55 -8.08
C GLY A 156 -12.63 -2.56 -7.54
N GLY A 157 -13.75 -2.43 -8.25
CA GLY A 157 -14.81 -1.51 -7.85
C GLY A 157 -16.02 -1.61 -8.75
N LEU A 158 -17.15 -1.16 -8.19
CA LEU A 158 -18.37 -0.88 -8.92
C LEU A 158 -18.55 0.64 -8.98
N GLY A 159 -18.78 1.16 -10.18
CA GLY A 159 -19.06 2.59 -10.43
C GLY A 159 -20.46 2.77 -10.98
N LEU A 160 -21.14 3.85 -10.59
CA LEU A 160 -22.43 4.25 -11.16
C LEU A 160 -22.35 5.72 -11.59
N ASN A 161 -22.48 5.97 -12.89
CA ASN A 161 -22.60 7.31 -13.45
C ASN A 161 -24.05 7.57 -13.83
N VAL A 162 -24.62 8.71 -13.44
CA VAL A 162 -25.98 9.12 -13.83
C VAL A 162 -25.95 10.57 -14.25
N GLY A 163 -26.65 10.91 -15.32
CA GLY A 163 -26.72 12.30 -15.78
C GLY A 163 -27.87 12.60 -16.73
N LEU A 164 -27.98 13.87 -17.07
CA LEU A 164 -28.96 14.41 -18.02
C LEU A 164 -28.26 14.87 -19.29
N LYS A 165 -28.82 14.52 -20.44
CA LYS A 165 -28.42 15.07 -21.75
C LYS A 165 -29.50 16.06 -22.18
N ILE A 166 -29.09 17.32 -22.38
CA ILE A 166 -29.96 18.38 -22.87
C ILE A 166 -29.56 18.67 -24.31
N LYS A 167 -30.52 18.53 -25.22
CA LYS A 167 -30.36 18.88 -26.63
C LYS A 167 -30.76 20.34 -26.80
N ILE A 168 -29.78 21.20 -27.07
CA ILE A 168 -29.96 22.61 -27.42
C ILE A 168 -30.40 22.70 -28.89
#